data_AF-A0A6G2BDW5-F1
#
_entry.id   AF-A0A6G2BDW5-F1
#
_cell.length_a   1.000
_cell.length_b   1.000
_cell.length_c   1.000
_cell.angle_alpha   90.00
_cell.angle_beta   90.00
_cell.angle_gamma   90.00
#
_symmetry.space_group_name_H-M   'P 1'
#
loop_
_entity.id
_entity.type
_entity.pdbx_description
1 polymer ?
#
loop_
_entity_poly.entity_id
_entity_poly.type
_entity_poly.pdbx_seq_one_letter_code
_entity_poly.pdbx_strand_id
1 'polypeptide(L)' 'MSADAYLILLCDHPSCEYPEGHWPVRFEPHTHRELRRLLKTRGWRRTRDGRDLCPEHRKAAQ' A
#
# COMPACT_ATOMS: atom_id res chain seq x y z
N MET A 1 -9.80 -20.25 -5.01
CA MET A 1 -10.34 -18.88 -5.06
C MET A 1 -9.37 -18.02 -5.85
N SER A 2 -9.71 -17.62 -7.07
CA SER A 2 -8.92 -16.70 -7.89
C SER A 2 -9.21 -15.26 -7.47
N ALA A 3 -8.22 -14.38 -7.51
CA ALA A 3 -8.42 -12.95 -7.31
C ALA A 3 -9.03 -12.34 -8.59
N ASP A 4 -10.00 -11.43 -8.44
CA ASP A 4 -10.57 -10.71 -9.59
C ASP A 4 -9.66 -9.55 -10.03
N ALA A 5 -8.89 -8.98 -9.08
CA ALA A 5 -7.85 -7.99 -9.34
C ALA A 5 -6.73 -8.05 -8.28
N TYR A 6 -5.58 -7.46 -8.62
CA TYR A 6 -4.47 -7.27 -7.70
C TYR A 6 -4.24 -5.77 -7.49
N LEU A 7 -4.19 -5.36 -6.23
CA LEU A 7 -3.68 -4.04 -5.86
C LEU A 7 -2.16 -4.15 -5.76
N ILE A 8 -1.45 -3.35 -6.54
CA ILE A 8 0.01 -3.19 -6.47
C ILE A 8 0.31 -1.79 -5.94
N LEU A 9 1.17 -1.70 -4.93
CA LEU A 9 1.64 -0.44 -4.37
C LEU A 9 3.17 -0.45 -4.23
N LEU A 10 3.79 0.68 -4.57
CA LEU A 10 5.23 0.88 -4.48
C LEU A 10 5.59 1.77 -3.30
N CYS A 11 6.68 1.44 -2.62
CA CYS A 11 7.27 2.23 -1.55
C CYS A 11 8.24 3.25 -2.14
N ASP A 12 7.98 4.53 -1.90
CA ASP A 12 8.76 5.66 -2.40
C ASP A 12 9.99 5.99 -1.54
N HIS A 13 10.43 5.05 -0.68
CA HIS A 13 11.65 5.22 0.09
C HIS A 13 12.87 4.85 -0.77
N PRO A 14 13.88 5.71 -0.92
CA PRO A 14 14.97 5.52 -1.89
C PRO A 14 15.84 4.28 -1.61
N SER A 15 15.87 3.80 -0.37
CA SER A 15 16.62 2.60 0.03
C SER A 15 15.73 1.35 0.20
N CYS A 16 14.53 1.32 -0.36
CA CYS A 16 13.62 0.19 -0.18
C CYS A 16 14.06 -1.01 -1.02
N GLU A 17 14.52 -2.08 -0.36
CA GLU A 17 14.91 -3.34 -1.02
C GLU A 17 13.70 -4.08 -1.60
N TYR A 18 12.55 -4.05 -0.90
CA TYR A 18 11.29 -4.65 -1.35
C TYR A 18 10.23 -3.56 -1.52
N PRO A 19 10.27 -2.77 -2.60
CA PRO A 19 9.40 -1.62 -2.76
C PRO A 19 7.95 -2.03 -3.03
N GLU A 20 7.69 -3.26 -3.46
CA GLU A 20 6.36 -3.66 -3.91
C GLU A 20 5.57 -4.43 -2.85
N GLY A 21 4.33 -3.98 -2.63
CA GLY A 21 3.31 -4.74 -1.92
C GLY A 21 2.16 -5.07 -2.85
N HIS A 22 1.80 -6.36 -2.95
CA HIS A 22 0.67 -6.83 -3.74
C HIS A 22 -0.36 -7.56 -2.88
N TRP A 23 -1.64 -7.32 -3.13
CA TRP A 23 -2.71 -8.08 -2.48
C TRP A 23 -3.85 -8.41 -3.44
N PRO A 24 -4.40 -9.63 -3.34
CA PRO A 24 -5.63 -9.95 -4.02
C PRO A 24 -6.75 -9.08 -3.44
N VAL A 25 -7.51 -8.45 -4.33
CA VAL A 25 -8.72 -7.71 -4.00
C VAL A 25 -9.89 -8.32 -4.78
N ARG A 26 -11.04 -8.44 -4.13
CA ARG A 26 -12.27 -8.85 -4.81
C ARG A 26 -12.80 -7.64 -5.57
N PHE A 27 -13.36 -7.84 -6.76
CA PHE A 27 -13.88 -6.75 -7.57
C PHE A 27 -15.31 -6.38 -7.11
N GLU A 28 -15.41 -5.83 -5.90
CA GLU A 28 -16.46 -4.86 -5.60
C GLU A 28 -15.94 -3.49 -6.06
N PRO A 29 -16.78 -2.47 -6.36
CA PRO A 29 -16.30 -1.17 -6.82
C PRO A 29 -15.59 -0.45 -5.67
N HIS A 30 -14.37 -0.89 -5.37
CA HIS A 30 -13.61 -0.41 -4.24
C HIS A 30 -13.24 1.03 -4.53
N THR A 31 -13.85 1.94 -3.79
CA THR A 31 -13.48 3.34 -3.88
C THR A 31 -12.02 3.48 -3.47
N HIS A 32 -11.30 4.47 -4.03
CA HIS A 32 -9.92 4.75 -3.63
C HIS A 32 -9.78 4.86 -2.10
N ARG A 33 -10.84 5.32 -1.40
CA ARG A 33 -10.90 5.37 0.07
C ARG A 33 -10.81 4.00 0.75
N GLU A 34 -11.48 2.99 0.22
CA GLU A 34 -11.48 1.63 0.77
C GLU A 34 -10.12 0.96 0.58
N LEU A 35 -9.51 1.11 -0.60
CA LEU A 35 -8.15 0.65 -0.86
C LEU A 35 -7.15 1.31 0.11
N ARG A 36 -7.30 2.62 0.36
CA ARG A 36 -6.46 3.33 1.34
C ARG A 36 -6.66 2.85 2.77
N ARG A 37 -7.89 2.51 3.17
CA ARG A 37 -8.16 1.89 4.49
C ARG A 37 -7.47 0.54 4.60
N LEU A 38 -7.57 -0.28 3.56
CA LEU A 38 -6.93 -1.59 3.51
C LEU A 38 -5.39 -1.48 3.59
N LEU A 39 -4.80 -0.54 2.87
CA LEU A 39 -3.36 -0.27 2.96
C LEU A 39 -2.95 0.13 4.39
N LYS A 40 -3.74 0.98 5.06
CA LYS A 40 -3.49 1.38 6.44
C LYS A 40 -3.50 0.20 7.42
N THR A 41 -4.42 -0.76 7.27
CA THR A 41 -4.47 -1.95 8.14
C THR A 41 -3.26 -2.87 7.94
N ARG A 42 -2.73 -2.91 6.71
CA ARG A 42 -1.49 -3.63 6.37
C ARG A 42 -0.22 -2.86 6.70
N GLY A 43 -0.38 -1.71 7.31
CA GLY A 43 0.69 -0.88 7.81
C GLY A 43 1.30 0.06 6.79
N TRP A 44 0.78 0.14 5.57
CA TRP A 44 1.23 1.14 4.61
C TRP A 44 0.70 2.52 4.97
N ARG A 45 1.47 3.56 4.64
CA ARG A 45 1.07 4.93 4.94
C ARG A 45 1.46 5.88 3.84
N ARG A 46 0.51 6.74 3.47
CA ARG A 46 0.77 7.90 2.61
C ARG A 46 1.22 9.08 3.47
N THR A 47 2.34 9.69 3.11
CA THR A 47 2.89 10.88 3.75
C THR A 47 2.18 12.15 3.25
N ARG A 48 2.45 13.29 3.88
CA ARG A 48 1.82 14.58 3.52
C ARG A 48 2.24 15.08 2.14
N ASP A 49 3.46 14.77 1.72
CA ASP A 49 4.01 15.04 0.39
C ASP A 49 3.57 14.02 -0.67
N GLY A 50 2.70 13.06 -0.32
CA GLY A 50 2.05 12.17 -1.26
C GLY A 50 2.80 10.88 -1.57
N ARG A 51 3.94 10.63 -0.93
CA ARG A 51 4.69 9.37 -1.02
C ARG A 51 3.99 8.25 -0.28
N ASP A 52 4.05 7.04 -0.81
CA ASP A 52 3.60 5.83 -0.14
C ASP A 52 4.80 5.11 0.50
N LEU A 53 4.72 4.84 1.81
CA LEU A 53 5.78 4.18 2.59
C LEU A 53 5.29 2.83 3.11
N CYS A 54 6.13 1.80 2.96
CA CYS A 54 5.88 0.48 3.49
C CYS A 54 5.98 0.43 5.03
N PRO A 55 5.52 -0.65 5.67
CA PRO A 55 5.52 -0.78 7.13
C PRO A 55 6.89 -0.59 7.80
N GLU A 56 7.97 -0.94 7.10
CA GLU A 56 9.33 -0.79 7.60
C GLU A 56 9.81 0.66 7.48
N HIS A 57 9.70 1.28 6.30
CA HIS A 57 10.17 2.65 6.08
C HIS A 57 9.29 3.71 6.73
N ARG A 58 8.01 3.44 7.00
CA ARG A 58 7.20 4.38 7.77
C ARG A 58 7.71 4.55 9.22
N LYS A 59 8.30 3.50 9.80
CA LYS A 59 8.81 3.54 11.19
C LYS A 59 10.04 4.44 11.26
N ALA A 60 10.86 4.40 10.21
CA ALA A 60 12.04 5.25 10.05
C ALA A 60 11.70 6.72 9.70
N ALA A 61 10.47 7.02 9.28
CA ALA A 61 10.02 8.36 8.89
C ALA A 61 9.31 9.15 10.00
N GLN A 62 9.31 8.66 11.25
CA GLN A 62 8.86 9.37 12.45
C GLN A 62 10.05 9.97 13.19
#